data_AF-A0A952ZU42-F1
#
_entry.id   AF-A0A952ZU42-F1
#
_cell.length_a   1.000
_cell.length_b   1.000
_cell.length_c   1.000
_cell.angle_alpha   90.00
_cell.angle_beta   90.00
_cell.angle_gamma   90.00
#
_symmetry.space_group_name_H-M   'P 1'
#
loop_
_entity.id
_entity.type
_entity.pdbx_description
1 polymer ?
#
loop_
_entity_poly.entity_id
_entity_poly.type
_entity_poly.pdbx_seq_one_letter_code
_entity_poly.pdbx_strand_id
1 'polypeptide(L)' 'MRTLRLCAIIVLGIALGYLVSDAAEGRRAPCCEKAAKQGHSCDHKCCIEAAKHGKNCEKCGGKN' A
#
# COMPACT_ATOMS: atom_id res chain seq x y z
N MET A 1 -20.15 -35.29 10.47
CA MET A 1 -18.80 -35.48 9.87
C MET A 1 -18.55 -34.69 8.57
N ARG A 2 -19.57 -34.24 7.82
CA ARG A 2 -19.39 -33.36 6.64
C ARG A 2 -19.24 -31.87 6.99
N THR A 3 -19.86 -31.41 8.07
CA THR A 3 -19.81 -30.02 8.55
C THR A 3 -18.48 -29.64 9.20
N LEU A 4 -17.78 -30.60 9.83
CA LEU A 4 -16.48 -30.38 10.47
C LEU A 4 -15.34 -30.17 9.44
N ARG A 5 -15.51 -30.65 8.20
CA ARG A 5 -14.56 -30.47 7.09
C ARG A 5 -14.74 -29.16 6.33
N LEU A 6 -15.95 -28.57 6.36
CA LEU A 6 -16.20 -27.26 5.72
C LEU A 6 -15.63 -26.09 6.52
N CYS A 7 -15.53 -26.19 7.86
CA CYS A 7 -14.93 -25.13 8.68
C CYS A 7 -13.40 -25.05 8.53
N ALA A 8 -12.73 -26.19 8.28
CA ALA A 8 -11.27 -26.23 8.14
C ALA A 8 -10.76 -25.53 6.86
N ILE A 9 -11.59 -25.47 5.81
CA ILE A 9 -11.23 -24.84 4.54
C ILE A 9 -11.39 -23.31 4.61
N ILE A 10 -12.34 -22.82 5.41
CA ILE A 10 -12.62 -21.38 5.56
C ILE A 10 -11.54 -20.68 6.41
N VAL A 11 -10.93 -21.37 7.37
CA VAL A 11 -9.84 -20.82 8.19
C VAL A 11 -8.51 -20.75 7.42
N LEU A 12 -8.29 -21.63 6.43
CA LEU A 12 -7.06 -21.66 5.64
C LEU A 12 -7.02 -20.64 4.48
N GLY A 13 -8.18 -20.17 4.01
CA GLY A 13 -8.28 -19.21 2.90
C GLY A 13 -7.99 -17.75 3.25
N ILE A 14 -8.01 -17.37 4.53
CA ILE A 14 -7.88 -15.97 4.96
C ILE A 14 -6.40 -15.56 5.14
N ALA A 15 -5.47 -16.50 5.18
CA ALA A 15 -4.03 -16.20 5.31
C ALA A 15 -3.35 -15.77 3.99
N LEU A 16 -4.05 -15.76 2.86
CA LEU A 16 -3.47 -15.44 1.54
C LEU A 16 -3.82 -14.03 1.02
N GLY A 17 -4.51 -13.20 1.82
CA GLY A 17 -5.00 -11.88 1.38
C GLY A 17 -4.11 -10.67 1.70
N TYR A 18 -3.00 -10.87 2.42
CA TYR A 18 -2.15 -9.79 2.97
C TYR A 18 -0.79 -9.55 2.28
N LEU A 19 -0.42 -10.30 1.22
CA LEU A 19 0.95 -10.32 0.68
C LEU A 19 1.19 -9.59 -0.65
N VAL A 20 0.45 -8.53 -0.97
CA VAL A 20 0.86 -7.65 -2.08
C VAL A 20 0.56 -6.20 -1.72
N SER A 21 1.24 -5.73 -0.68
CA SER A 21 1.64 -4.33 -0.66
C SER A 21 2.91 -4.24 -1.49
N ASP A 22 2.73 -4.13 -2.81
CA ASP A 22 3.79 -3.74 -3.74
C ASP A 22 4.19 -2.31 -3.35
N ALA A 23 5.04 -2.21 -2.34
CA ALA A 23 5.62 -0.96 -1.90
C ALA A 23 6.61 -0.59 -3.00
N ALA A 24 6.12 0.20 -3.97
CA ALA A 24 6.89 0.75 -5.09
C ALA A 24 8.37 0.87 -4.71
N GLU A 25 9.21 0.04 -5.32
CA GLU A 25 10.67 -0.06 -5.15
C GLU A 25 11.34 1.23 -5.65
N GLY A 26 11.00 2.33 -5.02
CA GLY A 26 11.18 3.67 -5.54
C GLY A 26 11.31 4.70 -4.44
N ARG A 27 11.89 5.84 -4.80
CA ARG A 27 12.16 6.94 -3.85
C ARG A 27 10.91 7.80 -3.68
N ARG A 28 10.48 8.02 -2.44
CA ARG A 28 9.45 9.03 -2.13
C ARG A 28 9.96 10.45 -2.44
N ALA A 29 9.06 11.32 -2.87
CA ALA A 29 9.38 12.74 -3.02
C ALA A 29 9.75 13.38 -1.66
N PRO A 30 10.60 14.42 -1.61
CA PRO A 30 11.02 15.06 -0.35
C PRO A 30 9.85 15.60 0.48
N CYS A 31 8.79 16.10 -0.16
CA CYS A 31 7.58 16.55 0.52
C CYS A 31 6.83 15.39 1.18
N CYS A 32 6.78 14.22 0.54
CA CYS A 32 6.19 13.00 1.09
C CYS A 32 7.02 12.46 2.27
N GLU A 33 8.34 12.51 2.19
CA GLU A 33 9.21 12.13 3.31
C GLU A 33 9.01 13.05 4.51
N LYS A 34 8.91 14.37 4.29
CA LYS A 34 8.66 15.35 5.34
C LYS A 34 7.29 15.14 6.00
N ALA A 35 6.25 14.86 5.22
CA ALA A 35 4.92 14.54 5.73
C ALA A 35 4.95 13.25 6.58
N ALA A 36 5.59 12.20 6.06
CA ALA A 36 5.72 10.93 6.77
C ALA A 36 6.45 11.07 8.11
N LYS A 37 7.51 11.89 8.18
CA LYS A 37 8.22 12.21 9.43
C LYS A 37 7.33 12.94 10.45
N GLN A 38 6.28 13.61 10.00
CA GLN A 38 5.29 14.27 10.83
C GLN A 38 4.05 13.39 11.09
N GLY A 39 4.09 12.11 10.71
CA GLY A 39 3.00 11.17 10.95
C GLY A 39 1.78 11.33 10.04
N HIS A 40 1.89 12.08 8.93
CA HIS A 40 0.80 12.23 7.95
C HIS A 40 1.26 11.92 6.52
N SER A 41 0.29 11.75 5.61
CA SER A 41 0.56 11.60 4.17
C SER A 41 0.62 12.97 3.49
N CYS A 42 1.33 13.09 2.35
CA CYS A 42 1.36 14.36 1.64
C CYS A 42 0.00 14.65 0.97
N ASP A 43 -0.64 15.76 1.36
CA ASP A 43 -1.98 16.14 0.89
C ASP A 43 -1.99 16.87 -0.46
N HIS A 44 -0.85 16.98 -1.14
CA HIS A 44 -0.83 17.57 -2.47
C HIS A 44 -1.63 16.71 -3.45
N LYS A 45 -2.47 17.35 -4.26
CA LYS A 45 -3.28 16.68 -5.28
C LYS A 45 -2.46 15.75 -6.18
N CYS A 46 -1.25 16.17 -6.60
CA CYS A 46 -0.37 15.32 -7.40
C CYS A 46 0.09 14.04 -6.68
N CYS A 47 0.27 14.08 -5.36
CA CYS A 47 0.71 12.96 -4.55
C CYS A 47 -0.45 12.00 -4.27
N ILE A 48 -1.65 12.54 -4.03
CA ILE A 48 -2.88 11.74 -3.87
C ILE A 48 -3.16 10.95 -5.15
N GLU A 49 -3.10 11.60 -6.32
CA GLU A 49 -3.29 10.89 -7.59
C GLU A 49 -2.21 9.82 -7.82
N ALA A 50 -0.94 10.12 -7.55
CA ALA A 50 0.13 9.13 -7.67
C ALA A 50 -0.11 7.91 -6.74
N ALA A 51 -0.52 8.15 -5.50
CA ALA A 51 -0.84 7.11 -4.53
C ALA A 51 -2.01 6.23 -4.97
N LYS A 52 -3.04 6.78 -5.64
CA LYS A 52 -4.14 5.98 -6.25
C LYS A 52 -3.63 5.00 -7.30
N HIS A 53 -2.54 5.34 -7.98
CA HIS A 53 -1.87 4.47 -8.95
C HIS A 53 -0.79 3.56 -8.33
N GLY A 54 -0.63 3.57 -7.00
CA GLY A 54 0.44 2.83 -6.32
C GLY A 54 1.84 3.38 -6.62
N LYS A 55 1.96 4.64 -7.04
CA LYS A 55 3.20 5.26 -7.50
C LYS A 55 3.70 6.36 -6.57
N ASN A 56 5.02 6.54 -6.55
CA ASN A 56 5.65 7.74 -6.00
C ASN A 56 5.35 8.96 -6.88
N CYS A 57 5.21 10.15 -6.27
CA CYS A 57 4.97 11.37 -7.03
C CYS A 57 6.22 11.83 -7.79
N GLU A 58 6.32 11.48 -9.06
CA GLU A 58 7.45 11.83 -9.94
C GLU A 58 7.54 13.35 -10.19
N LYS A 59 6.40 14.06 -10.18
CA LYS A 59 6.34 15.52 -10.34
C LYS A 59 7.04 16.28 -9.21
N CYS A 60 7.17 15.66 -8.04
CA CYS A 60 7.83 16.25 -6.87
C CYS A 60 9.20 15.63 -6.60
N GLY A 61 9.77 14.93 -7.58
CA GLY A 61 11.10 14.29 -7.45
C GLY A 61 11.07 12.89 -6.83
N GLY A 62 9.90 12.27 -6.69
CA GLY A 62 9.80 10.84 -6.43
C GLY A 62 10.21 10.02 -7.65
N LYS A 63 10.47 8.72 -7.45
CA LYS A 63 10.77 7.74 -8.51
C LYS A 63 10.07 6.44 -8.18
N ASN A 64 9.54 5.74 -9.17
CA ASN A 64 9.00 4.39 -9.00
C ASN A 64 10.08 3.35 -9.15
#